data_AF-A0AAE0IB18-F1
#
_entry.id   AF-A0AAE0IB18-F1
#
_cell.length_a   1.000
_cell.length_b   1.000
_cell.length_c   1.000
_cell.angle_alpha   90.00
_cell.angle_beta   90.00
_cell.angle_gamma   90.00
#
_symmetry.space_group_name_H-M   'P 1'
#
loop_
_entity.id
_entity.type
_entity.pdbx_description
1 polymer ?
#
loop_
_entity_poly.entity_id
_entity_poly.type
_entity_poly.pdbx_seq_one_letter_code
_entity_poly.pdbx_strand_id
1 'polypeptide(L)'
;MKLLYISPAFLFAILASTSPLLDNREVLEPRVCVCNKLCPFGSVCIVLPTKKCKTVCVVPEFCGGIAAIQCESKDDICIDDPRDDCNPKHGGADCGGICVPKSAF
;
A
#
# COMPACT_ATOMS: atom_id res chain seq x y z
N MET A 1 -1.18 -37.99 -51.60
CA MET A 1 -0.60 -36.87 -50.83
C MET A 1 -1.21 -35.57 -51.33
N LYS A 2 -2.09 -34.93 -50.56
CA LYS A 2 -2.64 -33.60 -50.87
C LYS A 2 -1.96 -32.61 -49.92
N LEU A 3 -1.07 -31.78 -50.45
CA LEU A 3 -0.52 -30.65 -49.71
C LEU A 3 -1.64 -29.63 -49.53
N LEU A 4 -2.05 -29.40 -48.29
CA LEU A 4 -2.95 -28.31 -47.91
C LEU A 4 -2.14 -27.00 -47.96
N TYR A 5 -2.47 -26.14 -48.91
CA TYR A 5 -1.90 -24.81 -49.08
C TYR A 5 -2.56 -23.86 -48.07
N ILE A 6 -1.83 -23.52 -47.00
CA ILE A 6 -2.28 -22.57 -45.98
C ILE A 6 -2.01 -21.16 -46.49
N SER A 7 -3.07 -20.37 -46.68
CA SER A 7 -2.99 -19.00 -47.19
C SER A 7 -2.19 -18.09 -46.24
N PRO A 8 -1.28 -17.23 -46.75
CA PRO A 8 -0.44 -16.35 -45.93
C PRO A 8 -1.25 -15.30 -45.14
N ALA A 9 -2.52 -15.10 -45.50
CA ALA A 9 -3.43 -14.21 -44.77
C ALA A 9 -3.73 -14.68 -43.33
N PHE A 10 -3.57 -15.97 -43.03
CA PHE A 10 -3.81 -16.51 -41.68
C PHE A 10 -2.60 -16.36 -40.73
N LEU A 11 -1.42 -16.03 -41.25
CA LEU A 11 -0.22 -15.83 -40.41
C LEU A 11 -0.20 -14.46 -39.71
N PHE A 12 -0.98 -13.48 -40.19
CA PHE A 12 -0.97 -12.11 -39.67
C PHE A 12 -1.88 -11.86 -38.45
N ALA A 13 -2.70 -12.84 -38.05
CA ALA A 13 -3.58 -12.68 -36.89
C ALA A 13 -2.88 -12.90 -35.53
N ILE A 14 -1.61 -13.32 -35.51
CA ILE A 14 -0.88 -13.67 -34.26
C ILE A 14 -0.16 -12.45 -33.64
N LEU A 15 -0.16 -11.27 -34.29
CA LEU A 15 0.58 -10.09 -33.82
C LEU A 15 -0.31 -8.88 -33.48
N ALA A 16 -1.62 -9.03 -33.46
CA ALA A 16 -2.53 -7.97 -33.03
C ALA A 16 -2.81 -8.08 -31.51
N SER A 17 -2.09 -7.27 -30.75
CA SER A 17 -2.59 -6.60 -29.55
C SER A 17 -3.15 -7.46 -28.42
N THR A 18 -2.27 -8.08 -27.64
CA THR A 18 -2.35 -7.92 -26.19
C THR A 18 -0.92 -7.83 -25.68
N SER A 19 -0.28 -6.68 -25.89
CA SER A 19 0.70 -6.25 -24.90
C SER A 19 -0.07 -6.31 -23.57
N PRO A 20 0.30 -7.16 -22.59
CA PRO A 20 -0.13 -6.87 -21.24
C PRO A 20 0.37 -5.45 -21.01
N LEU A 21 -0.57 -4.53 -20.77
CA LEU A 21 -0.22 -3.25 -20.21
C LEU A 21 0.67 -3.62 -19.03
N LEU A 22 1.95 -3.30 -19.16
CA LEU A 22 2.78 -3.01 -18.02
C LEU A 22 2.02 -1.89 -17.33
N ASP A 23 1.11 -2.25 -16.44
CA ASP A 23 0.63 -1.42 -15.36
C ASP A 23 1.82 -1.25 -14.41
N ASN A 24 2.87 -0.60 -14.93
CA ASN A 24 3.93 -0.01 -14.15
C ASN A 24 3.44 1.32 -13.54
N ARG A 25 2.14 1.40 -13.21
CA ARG A 25 1.61 2.37 -12.27
C ARG A 25 1.52 1.78 -10.86
N GLU A 26 2.44 0.87 -10.54
CA GLU A 26 2.95 0.71 -9.19
C GLU A 26 4.13 1.66 -8.91
N VAL A 27 4.19 2.80 -9.61
CA VAL A 27 4.93 3.95 -9.09
C VAL A 27 4.09 4.47 -7.95
N LEU A 28 4.56 4.29 -6.72
CA LEU A 28 4.09 4.97 -5.52
C LEU A 28 3.64 6.39 -5.92
N GLU A 29 2.36 6.64 -6.15
CA GLU A 29 1.88 8.01 -6.29
C GLU A 29 1.85 8.61 -4.88
N PRO A 30 2.12 9.92 -4.70
CA PRO A 30 2.00 10.52 -3.39
C PRO A 30 0.56 10.27 -2.92
N ARG A 31 0.40 9.47 -1.85
CA ARG A 31 -0.93 9.15 -1.35
C ARG A 31 -1.56 10.46 -0.90
N VAL A 32 -2.64 10.83 -1.56
CA VAL A 32 -3.46 11.96 -1.14
C VAL A 32 -4.12 11.56 0.18
N CYS A 33 -3.60 12.12 1.26
CA CYS A 33 -4.23 12.10 2.57
C CYS A 33 -5.55 12.87 2.56
N VAL A 34 -6.29 12.73 3.65
CA VAL A 34 -7.49 13.52 3.93
C VAL A 34 -7.19 15.02 3.78
N CYS A 35 -8.14 15.75 3.20
CA CYS A 35 -8.03 17.18 2.90
C CYS A 35 -6.93 17.55 1.88
N ASN A 36 -6.73 16.67 0.88
CA ASN A 36 -5.81 16.86 -0.25
C ASN A 36 -4.35 17.07 0.15
N LYS A 37 -3.95 16.54 1.32
CA LYS A 37 -2.57 16.61 1.80
C LYS A 37 -1.73 15.58 1.06
N LEU A 38 -0.58 16.00 0.54
CA LEU A 38 0.37 15.10 -0.12
C LEU A 38 1.40 14.63 0.90
N CYS A 39 1.56 13.32 1.02
CA CYS A 39 2.63 12.71 1.77
C CYS A 39 3.83 12.36 0.85
N PRO A 40 5.07 12.43 1.35
CA PRO A 40 6.25 11.97 0.62
C PRO A 40 6.13 10.50 0.20
N PHE A 41 6.85 10.12 -0.84
CA PHE A 41 6.90 8.72 -1.28
C PHE A 41 7.40 7.81 -0.15
N GLY A 42 6.81 6.62 -0.06
CA GLY A 42 7.16 5.61 0.94
C GLY A 42 6.58 5.87 2.33
N SER A 43 5.88 6.99 2.55
CA SER A 43 5.25 7.27 3.84
C SER A 43 3.79 6.81 3.90
N VAL A 44 3.31 6.62 5.13
CA VAL A 44 1.94 6.22 5.44
C VAL A 44 1.17 7.42 5.98
N CYS A 45 -0.06 7.58 5.49
CA CYS A 45 -0.98 8.60 5.94
C CYS A 45 -1.70 8.15 7.21
N ILE A 46 -1.47 8.82 8.34
CA ILE A 46 -2.20 8.58 9.58
C ILE A 46 -3.16 9.75 9.82
N VAL A 47 -4.46 9.46 9.94
CA VAL A 47 -5.49 10.45 10.25
C VAL A 47 -5.70 10.51 11.75
N LEU A 48 -5.49 11.67 12.36
CA LEU A 48 -5.61 11.82 13.80
C LEU A 48 -7.08 11.99 14.21
N PRO A 49 -7.52 11.32 15.29
CA PRO A 49 -8.93 11.29 15.67
C PRO A 49 -9.45 12.67 16.13
N THR A 50 -8.57 13.57 16.56
CA THR A 50 -8.95 14.86 17.14
C THR A 50 -9.40 15.90 16.11
N LYS A 51 -9.01 15.77 14.83
CA LYS A 51 -9.39 16.70 13.76
C LYS A 51 -9.40 16.00 12.40
N LYS A 52 -10.54 16.07 11.69
CA LYS A 52 -10.78 15.47 10.36
C LYS A 52 -9.72 15.80 9.30
N CYS A 53 -9.04 16.94 9.40
CA CYS A 53 -7.96 17.36 8.49
C CYS A 53 -6.55 17.38 9.11
N LYS A 54 -6.36 16.79 10.30
CA LYS A 54 -5.02 16.70 10.91
C LYS A 54 -4.48 15.30 10.59
N THR A 55 -3.51 15.25 9.70
CA THR A 55 -2.83 14.02 9.29
C THR A 55 -1.34 14.15 9.55
N VAL A 56 -0.68 13.03 9.82
CA VAL A 56 0.78 12.94 9.87
C VAL A 56 1.24 11.92 8.83
N CYS A 57 2.33 12.23 8.14
CA CYS A 57 3.00 11.31 7.23
C CYS A 57 4.16 10.69 7.99
N VAL A 58 4.17 9.36 8.12
CA VAL A 58 5.23 8.64 8.83
C VAL A 58 5.97 7.71 7.90
N VAL A 59 7.27 7.58 8.07
CA VAL A 59 8.01 6.46 7.47
C VAL A 59 7.58 5.22 8.25
N PRO A 60 7.07 4.17 7.58
CA PRO A 60 6.54 3.01 8.29
C PRO A 60 7.65 2.27 9.01
N GLU A 61 7.55 2.20 10.32
CA GLU A 61 8.33 1.34 11.20
C GLU A 61 7.38 0.35 11.86
N PHE A 62 7.66 -0.95 11.73
CA PHE A 62 6.80 -2.00 12.25
C PHE A 62 6.85 -2.07 13.77
N CYS A 63 5.70 -2.25 14.40
CA CYS A 63 5.56 -2.53 15.82
C CYS A 63 4.38 -3.48 16.08
N GLY A 64 4.20 -3.91 17.32
CA GLY A 64 3.12 -4.79 17.73
C GLY A 64 3.31 -6.22 17.23
N GLY A 65 2.23 -6.85 16.78
CA GLY A 65 2.21 -8.25 16.41
C GLY A 65 2.25 -9.22 17.60
N ILE A 66 2.24 -10.52 17.32
CA ILE A 66 2.41 -11.61 18.31
C ILE A 66 3.66 -11.40 19.18
N ALA A 67 4.70 -10.82 18.60
CA ALA A 67 5.98 -10.58 19.27
C ALA A 67 6.00 -9.30 20.13
N ALA A 68 4.92 -8.51 20.15
CA ALA A 68 4.82 -7.23 20.86
C ALA A 68 6.03 -6.31 20.59
N ILE A 69 6.42 -6.20 19.31
CA ILE A 69 7.59 -5.42 18.87
C ILE A 69 7.38 -3.95 19.28
N GLN A 70 8.38 -3.39 19.94
CA GLN A 70 8.36 -1.99 20.38
C GLN A 70 8.92 -1.09 19.28
N CYS A 71 8.51 0.18 19.31
CA CYS A 71 9.13 1.22 18.51
C CYS A 71 10.57 1.49 18.97
N GLU A 72 11.44 1.80 18.03
CA GLU A 72 12.84 2.17 18.26
C GLU A 72 12.91 3.44 19.12
N SER A 73 12.07 4.43 18.81
CA SER A 73 11.87 5.62 19.62
C SER A 73 10.98 5.31 20.83
N LYS A 74 11.47 5.60 22.03
CA LYS A 74 10.74 5.39 23.29
C LYS A 74 9.51 6.28 23.45
N ASP A 75 9.48 7.41 22.75
CA ASP A 75 8.39 8.37 22.80
C ASP A 75 7.36 8.14 21.69
N ASP A 76 7.53 7.09 20.87
CA ASP A 76 6.60 6.77 19.79
C ASP A 76 5.49 5.84 20.29
N ILE A 77 4.34 5.93 19.63
CA ILE A 77 3.16 5.13 19.93
C ILE A 77 2.97 4.15 18.77
N CYS A 78 2.85 2.88 19.10
CA CYS A 78 2.43 1.86 18.14
C CYS A 78 0.93 1.97 17.90
N ILE A 79 0.53 2.23 16.65
CA ILE A 79 -0.87 2.23 16.24
C ILE A 79 -1.10 1.16 15.17
N ASP A 80 -2.32 0.67 15.07
CA ASP A 80 -2.77 -0.27 14.03
C ASP A 80 -2.47 0.27 12.62
N ASP A 81 -1.96 -0.57 11.71
CA ASP A 81 -1.64 -0.14 10.35
C ASP A 81 -2.94 0.08 9.55
N PRO A 82 -3.30 1.33 9.16
CA PRO A 82 -4.56 1.57 8.46
C PRO A 82 -4.58 1.03 7.02
N ARG A 83 -3.49 0.39 6.56
CA ARG A 83 -3.37 -0.23 5.24
C ARG A 83 -3.69 -1.72 5.27
N ASP A 84 -3.78 -2.34 6.44
CA ASP A 84 -4.14 -3.75 6.58
C ASP A 84 -5.63 -3.94 6.90
N ASP A 85 -6.08 -5.18 6.81
CA ASP A 85 -7.43 -5.62 7.19
C ASP A 85 -7.45 -6.30 8.57
N CYS A 86 -6.35 -6.23 9.31
CA CYS A 86 -6.20 -6.82 10.62
C CYS A 86 -6.97 -5.96 11.63
N ASN A 87 -8.16 -6.41 12.01
CA ASN A 87 -8.96 -5.65 12.97
C ASN A 87 -8.66 -6.10 14.40
N PRO A 88 -7.99 -5.28 15.25
CA PRO A 88 -7.67 -5.67 16.62
C PRO A 88 -8.92 -5.93 17.48
N LYS A 89 -10.09 -5.42 17.10
CA LYS A 89 -11.37 -5.67 17.80
C LYS A 89 -12.05 -6.98 17.41
N HIS A 90 -11.63 -7.64 16.33
CA HIS A 90 -12.24 -8.88 15.83
C HIS A 90 -11.26 -10.06 15.68
N GLY A 91 -10.07 -9.99 16.30
CA GLY A 91 -9.17 -11.15 16.31
C GLY A 91 -7.68 -10.93 16.49
N GLY A 92 -7.17 -9.75 16.85
CA GLY A 92 -5.71 -9.57 16.92
C GLY A 92 -5.22 -8.66 18.03
N ALA A 93 -4.93 -9.24 19.21
CA ALA A 93 -3.82 -8.73 20.04
C ALA A 93 -2.47 -8.81 19.28
N ASP A 94 -2.48 -9.58 18.20
CA ASP A 94 -1.38 -9.95 17.33
C ASP A 94 -1.32 -9.13 16.04
N CYS A 95 -2.10 -8.06 15.90
CA CYS A 95 -2.03 -7.19 14.72
C CYS A 95 -0.73 -6.39 14.72
N GLY A 96 -0.11 -6.32 13.54
CA GLY A 96 1.02 -5.43 13.30
C GLY A 96 0.57 -3.98 13.31
N GLY A 97 1.50 -3.10 13.59
CA GLY A 97 1.25 -1.66 13.63
C GLY A 97 2.40 -0.86 13.05
N ILE A 98 2.22 0.46 13.10
CA ILE A 98 3.22 1.45 12.69
C ILE A 98 3.53 2.37 13.87
N CYS A 99 4.81 2.66 14.08
CA CYS A 99 5.26 3.66 15.03
C CYS A 99 4.95 5.08 14.55
N VAL A 100 4.32 5.86 15.43
CA VAL A 100 4.00 7.26 15.18
C VAL A 100 4.52 8.12 16.34
N PRO A 101 5.18 9.26 16.06
CA PRO A 101 5.64 10.16 17.11
C PRO A 101 4.47 10.61 17.99
N LYS A 102 4.61 10.49 19.31
CA LYS A 102 3.59 10.96 20.26
C LYS A 102 3.31 12.46 20.14
N SER A 103 4.29 13.25 19.69
CA SER A 103 4.14 14.67 19.40
C SER A 103 3.11 14.97 18.29
N ALA A 104 2.71 13.98 17.50
CA ALA A 104 1.66 14.11 16.52
C ALA A 104 0.27 14.25 17.16
N PHE A 105 0.07 13.72 18.37
CA PHE A 105 -1.22 13.64 19.06
C PHE A 105 -1.50 14.88 19.89
#